data_AF-A0A9N8DH56-F1
#
_entry.id   AF-A0A9N8DH56-F1
#
_cell.length_a   1.000
_cell.length_b   1.000
_cell.length_c   1.000
_cell.angle_alpha   90.00
_cell.angle_beta   90.00
_cell.angle_gamma   90.00
#
_symmetry.space_group_name_H-M   'P 1'
#
loop_
_entity.id
_entity.type
_entity.pdbx_description
1 polymer ?
#
loop_
_entity_poly.entity_id
_entity_poly.type
_entity_poly.pdbx_seq_one_letter_code
_entity_poly.pdbx_strand_id
1 'polypeptide(L)'
;MKSRYIVIFLLLLSGLGIADARERSSSSGFHQGSTREEILANRARRKKQLEALLLESRQQLADHTKGKKLLDSNDLTSLEKKIHVFQRKLDTMEGDMDEREVERILKREELRHERDEERRRRREREEL
;
A
#
# COMPACT_ATOMS: atom_id res chain seq x y z
N MET A 1 -12.40 -16.66 15.13
CA MET A 1 -12.13 -16.59 13.67
C MET A 1 -11.05 -15.56 13.40
N LYS A 2 -9.81 -16.02 13.19
CA LYS A 2 -8.61 -15.17 13.19
C LYS A 2 -8.31 -14.64 11.79
N SER A 3 -8.53 -13.34 11.62
CA SER A 3 -7.63 -12.40 10.92
C SER A 3 -6.98 -12.88 9.61
N ARG A 4 -7.78 -13.21 8.58
CA ARG A 4 -7.28 -13.45 7.21
C ARG A 4 -7.44 -12.26 6.26
N TYR A 5 -8.11 -11.18 6.69
CA TYR A 5 -8.48 -10.04 5.85
C TYR A 5 -7.49 -8.87 5.88
N ILE A 6 -6.50 -8.87 6.80
CA ILE A 6 -5.56 -7.74 6.96
C ILE A 6 -4.50 -7.70 5.83
N VAL A 7 -4.18 -8.84 5.21
CA VAL A 7 -3.15 -8.91 4.16
C VAL A 7 -3.68 -8.51 2.77
N ILE A 8 -4.98 -8.60 2.54
CA ILE A 8 -5.59 -8.33 1.22
C ILE A 8 -5.78 -6.83 0.98
N PHE A 9 -5.97 -6.02 2.03
CA PHE A 9 -6.14 -4.57 1.88
C PHE A 9 -4.81 -3.82 1.62
N LEU A 10 -3.66 -4.48 1.78
CA LEU A 10 -2.33 -3.92 1.55
C LEU A 10 -1.92 -3.85 0.07
N LEU A 11 -2.76 -4.37 -0.84
CA LEU A 11 -2.51 -4.40 -2.29
C LEU A 11 -3.44 -3.49 -3.12
N LEU A 12 -4.51 -2.97 -2.54
CA LEU A 12 -5.50 -2.16 -3.28
C LEU A 12 -5.18 -0.65 -3.31
N LEU A 13 -4.21 -0.17 -2.53
CA LEU A 13 -3.81 1.24 -2.53
C LEU A 13 -2.70 1.60 -3.52
N SER A 14 -2.24 0.63 -4.32
CA SER A 14 -1.36 0.86 -5.48
C SER A 14 -2.11 1.34 -6.73
N GLY A 15 -3.44 1.49 -6.69
CA GLY A 15 -4.28 1.79 -7.87
C GLY A 15 -4.91 3.19 -7.94
N LEU A 16 -4.70 4.07 -6.96
CA LEU A 16 -5.25 5.43 -6.96
C LEU A 16 -4.14 6.46 -7.10
N GLY A 17 -3.55 6.48 -8.28
CA GLY A 17 -2.58 7.48 -8.71
C GLY A 17 -2.21 7.24 -10.16
N ILE A 18 -2.44 8.25 -11.00
CA ILE A 18 -2.22 8.35 -12.45
C ILE A 18 -3.50 8.17 -13.28
N ALA A 19 -4.37 9.17 -13.18
CA ALA A 19 -5.23 9.60 -14.28
C ALA A 19 -4.55 10.80 -14.98
N ASP A 20 -3.28 10.65 -15.39
CA ASP A 20 -2.62 11.58 -16.32
C ASP A 20 -1.37 10.96 -16.97
N ALA A 21 -1.53 9.84 -17.67
CA ALA A 21 -0.47 9.23 -18.47
C ALA A 21 -1.05 8.71 -19.80
N ARG A 22 -1.60 9.61 -20.61
CA ARG A 22 -2.08 9.30 -21.97
C ARG A 22 -0.98 9.44 -23.04
N GLU A 23 0.30 9.51 -22.69
CA GLU A 23 1.34 9.65 -23.71
C GLU A 23 2.69 9.11 -23.25
N ARG A 24 2.86 7.78 -23.34
CA ARG A 24 4.17 7.10 -23.46
C ARG A 24 3.98 5.60 -23.69
N SER A 25 3.39 5.26 -24.83
CA SER A 25 3.55 3.94 -25.44
C SER A 25 4.87 3.91 -26.23
N SER A 26 5.97 3.53 -25.57
CA SER A 26 7.21 2.97 -26.18
C SER A 26 8.34 2.93 -25.14
N SER A 27 8.26 1.96 -24.23
CA SER A 27 9.43 1.43 -23.54
C SER A 27 9.05 0.06 -23.01
N SER A 28 9.56 -0.98 -23.66
CA SER A 28 9.65 -2.31 -23.10
C SER A 28 10.63 -2.28 -21.93
N GLY A 29 10.25 -1.62 -20.84
CA GLY A 29 11.00 -1.59 -19.60
C GLY A 29 10.82 -2.95 -18.94
N PHE A 30 11.79 -3.84 -19.18
CA PHE A 30 12.10 -5.01 -18.39
C PHE A 30 11.58 -4.82 -16.95
N HIS A 31 10.56 -5.57 -16.53
CA HIS A 31 10.13 -5.61 -15.13
C HIS A 31 11.22 -6.34 -14.35
N GLN A 32 12.34 -5.66 -14.11
CA GLN A 32 13.35 -6.11 -13.17
C GLN A 32 12.66 -6.11 -11.81
N GLY A 33 12.50 -7.29 -11.20
CA GLY A 33 11.84 -7.44 -9.90
C GLY A 33 12.42 -6.44 -8.88
N SER A 34 11.62 -6.01 -7.90
CA SER A 34 12.07 -4.93 -7.02
C SER A 34 13.33 -5.32 -6.27
N THR A 35 14.28 -4.39 -6.19
CA THR A 35 15.53 -4.66 -5.44
C THR A 35 15.27 -4.58 -3.94
N ARG A 36 16.21 -5.13 -3.15
CA ARG A 36 16.17 -4.98 -1.69
C ARG A 36 16.14 -3.52 -1.27
N GLU A 37 16.92 -2.65 -1.90
CA GLU A 37 16.91 -1.21 -1.59
C GLU A 37 15.54 -0.60 -1.91
N GLU A 38 14.91 -0.98 -3.02
CA GLU A 38 13.58 -0.50 -3.39
C GLU A 38 12.52 -0.91 -2.38
N ILE A 39 12.54 -2.15 -1.89
CA ILE A 39 11.61 -2.63 -0.86
C ILE A 39 11.77 -1.82 0.43
N LEU A 40 13.01 -1.60 0.87
CA LEU A 40 13.31 -0.81 2.07
C LEU A 40 12.93 0.67 1.90
N ALA A 41 13.28 1.27 0.77
CA ALA A 41 12.92 2.65 0.45
C ALA A 41 11.39 2.83 0.37
N ASN A 42 10.67 1.87 -0.21
CA ASN A 42 9.22 1.87 -0.28
C ASN A 42 8.61 1.71 1.12
N ARG A 43 9.15 0.83 1.98
CA ARG A 43 8.73 0.72 3.39
C ARG A 43 8.89 2.05 4.13
N ALA A 44 10.03 2.72 3.98
CA ALA A 44 10.29 4.02 4.60
C ALA A 44 9.31 5.11 4.12
N ARG A 45 9.07 5.18 2.79
CA ARG A 45 8.07 6.11 2.22
C ARG A 45 6.67 5.84 2.76
N ARG A 46 6.25 4.58 2.82
CA ARG A 46 4.94 4.18 3.36
C ARG A 46 4.80 4.52 4.84
N LYS A 47 5.86 4.35 5.63
CA LYS A 47 5.87 4.76 7.05
C LYS A 47 5.61 6.26 7.18
N LYS A 48 6.36 7.08 6.45
CA LYS A 48 6.18 8.55 6.44
C LYS A 48 4.76 8.97 6.01
N GLN A 49 4.20 8.31 5.00
CA GLN A 49 2.83 8.56 4.56
C GLN A 49 1.80 8.23 5.64
N LEU A 50 1.96 7.09 6.33
CA LEU A 50 1.07 6.70 7.42
C LEU A 50 1.16 7.65 8.62
N GLU A 51 2.35 8.12 8.96
CA GLU A 51 2.56 9.15 9.99
C GLU A 51 1.82 10.44 9.65
N ALA A 52 1.90 10.90 8.39
CA ALA A 52 1.18 12.08 7.93
C ALA A 52 -0.35 11.91 8.00
N LEU A 53 -0.87 10.78 7.53
CA LEU A 53 -2.31 10.47 7.57
C LEU A 53 -2.83 10.35 9.00
N LEU A 54 -2.03 9.76 9.91
CA LEU A 54 -2.37 9.66 11.32
C LEU A 54 -2.41 11.04 11.98
N LEU A 55 -1.44 11.90 11.69
CA LEU A 55 -1.39 13.27 12.19
C LEU A 55 -2.61 14.06 11.72
N GLU A 56 -2.93 14.00 10.43
CA GLU A 56 -4.11 14.67 9.87
C GLU A 56 -5.40 14.18 10.52
N SER A 57 -5.56 12.86 10.66
CA SER A 57 -6.77 12.27 11.27
C SER A 57 -6.92 12.67 12.74
N ARG A 58 -5.81 12.73 13.49
CA ARG A 58 -5.80 13.22 14.88
C ARG A 58 -6.14 14.71 14.96
N GLN A 59 -5.66 15.50 14.01
CA GLN A 59 -5.99 16.93 13.94
C GLN A 59 -7.49 17.12 13.68
N GLN A 60 -8.08 16.36 12.77
CA GLN A 60 -9.53 16.39 12.52
C GLN A 60 -10.34 16.03 13.77
N LEU A 61 -9.90 15.03 14.54
CA LEU A 61 -10.52 14.66 15.82
C LEU A 61 -10.37 15.78 16.87
N ALA A 62 -9.20 16.43 16.92
CA ALA A 62 -8.97 17.57 17.80
C ALA A 62 -9.84 18.78 17.43
N ASP A 63 -10.07 19.03 16.14
CA ASP A 63 -10.94 20.12 15.68
C ASP A 63 -12.42 19.81 15.95
N HIS A 64 -12.81 18.53 15.87
CA HIS A 64 -14.13 18.06 16.31
C HIS A 64 -14.37 18.29 17.79
N THR A 65 -13.46 17.82 18.65
CA THR A 65 -13.57 17.95 20.11
C THR A 65 -13.56 19.40 20.60
N LYS A 66 -12.87 20.29 19.87
CA LYS A 66 -12.87 21.74 20.14
C LYS A 66 -14.08 22.48 19.54
N GLY A 67 -14.98 21.80 18.84
CA GLY A 67 -16.14 22.39 18.19
C GLY A 67 -15.82 23.27 16.98
N LYS A 68 -14.59 23.22 16.46
CA LYS A 68 -14.18 23.99 15.27
C LYS A 68 -14.76 23.43 13.98
N LYS A 69 -14.86 22.10 13.89
CA LYS A 69 -15.47 21.39 12.78
C LYS A 69 -16.20 20.17 13.32
N LEU A 70 -17.52 20.27 13.42
CA LEU A 70 -18.35 19.17 13.88
C LEU A 70 -18.48 18.12 12.78
N LEU A 71 -18.35 16.86 13.17
CA LEU A 71 -18.50 15.67 12.35
C LEU A 71 -19.77 14.99 12.84
N ASP A 72 -20.47 14.33 11.92
CA ASP A 72 -21.57 13.47 12.36
C ASP A 72 -21.04 12.23 13.09
N SER A 73 -21.94 11.49 13.74
CA SER A 73 -21.56 10.32 14.54
C SER A 73 -20.91 9.21 13.71
N ASN A 74 -21.30 9.06 12.44
CA ASN A 74 -20.78 8.03 11.54
C ASN A 74 -19.36 8.38 11.08
N ASP A 75 -19.14 9.65 10.74
CA ASP A 75 -17.85 10.21 10.33
C ASP A 75 -16.86 10.19 11.50
N LEU A 76 -17.30 10.57 12.70
CA LEU A 76 -16.48 10.49 13.91
C LEU A 76 -16.03 9.05 14.18
N THR A 77 -16.98 8.10 14.17
CA THR A 77 -16.68 6.67 14.36
C THR A 77 -15.73 6.15 13.29
N SER A 78 -15.90 6.59 12.04
CA SER A 78 -15.03 6.21 10.93
C SER A 78 -13.63 6.80 11.08
N LEU A 79 -13.52 8.03 11.56
CA LEU A 79 -12.26 8.72 11.82
C LEU A 79 -11.48 8.03 12.95
N GLU A 80 -12.14 7.69 14.05
CA GLU A 80 -11.53 6.95 15.16
C GLU A 80 -11.01 5.57 14.71
N LYS A 81 -11.79 4.86 13.90
CA LYS A 81 -11.35 3.59 13.28
C LYS A 81 -10.12 3.81 12.40
N LYS A 82 -10.09 4.86 11.58
CA LYS A 82 -8.92 5.20 10.73
C LYS A 82 -7.68 5.45 11.59
N ILE A 83 -7.79 6.25 12.65
CA ILE A 83 -6.69 6.53 13.59
C ILE A 83 -6.16 5.22 14.17
N HIS A 84 -7.03 4.35 14.66
CA HIS A 84 -6.64 3.06 15.23
C HIS A 84 -5.95 2.16 14.20
N VAL A 85 -6.46 2.10 12.96
CA VAL A 85 -5.86 1.31 11.87
C VAL A 85 -4.47 1.84 11.51
N PHE A 86 -4.32 3.16 11.37
CA PHE A 86 -3.02 3.77 11.03
C PHE A 86 -1.99 3.58 12.14
N GLN A 87 -2.39 3.79 13.40
CA GLN A 87 -1.51 3.55 14.55
C GLN A 87 -1.05 2.09 14.58
N ARG A 88 -1.99 1.13 14.55
CA ARG A 88 -1.65 -0.29 14.54
C ARG A 88 -0.71 -0.67 13.39
N LYS A 89 -0.88 -0.05 12.22
CA LYS A 89 -0.01 -0.30 11.07
C LYS A 89 1.40 0.26 11.30
N LEU A 90 1.52 1.45 11.90
CA LEU A 90 2.82 1.99 12.29
C LEU A 90 3.49 1.13 13.36
N ASP A 91 2.75 0.63 14.34
CA ASP A 91 3.26 -0.28 15.37
C ASP A 91 3.79 -1.57 14.74
N THR A 92 3.10 -2.13 13.73
CA THR A 92 3.62 -3.30 12.98
C THR A 92 4.83 -2.99 12.11
N MET A 93 5.11 -1.71 11.86
CA MET A 93 6.29 -1.24 11.14
C MET A 93 7.38 -0.77 12.10
N GLU A 94 7.16 -0.88 13.41
CA GLU A 94 8.12 -0.56 14.46
C GLU A 94 9.13 -1.71 14.57
N GLY A 95 10.38 -1.42 14.23
CA GLY A 95 11.46 -2.40 14.08
C GLY A 95 11.99 -2.49 12.65
N ASP A 96 13.22 -3.00 12.54
CA ASP A 96 13.86 -3.26 11.25
C ASP A 96 13.22 -4.48 10.57
N MET A 97 13.16 -4.42 9.25
CA MET A 97 12.63 -5.53 8.46
C MET A 97 13.71 -6.62 8.39
N ASP A 98 13.40 -7.78 8.94
CA ASP A 98 14.30 -8.94 8.94
C ASP A 98 14.65 -9.36 7.50
N GLU A 99 15.87 -9.85 7.27
CA GLU A 99 16.33 -10.32 5.96
C GLU A 99 15.43 -11.43 5.42
N ARG A 100 14.92 -12.30 6.30
CA ARG A 100 13.95 -13.33 5.96
C ARG A 100 12.61 -12.76 5.48
N GLU A 101 12.25 -11.56 5.92
CA GLU A 101 11.05 -10.87 5.45
C GLU A 101 11.27 -10.24 4.07
N VAL A 102 12.43 -9.63 3.85
CA VAL A 102 12.85 -9.12 2.54
C VAL A 102 12.81 -10.24 1.50
N GLU A 103 13.44 -11.39 1.79
CA GLU A 103 13.51 -12.52 0.87
C GLU A 103 12.11 -13.09 0.55
N ARG A 104 11.23 -13.16 1.56
CA ARG A 104 9.82 -13.56 1.34
C ARG A 104 9.05 -12.57 0.47
N ILE A 105 9.41 -11.29 0.47
CA ILE A 105 8.79 -10.29 -0.43
C ILE A 105 9.31 -10.50 -1.84
N LEU A 106 10.62 -10.58 -2.02
CA LEU A 106 11.26 -10.84 -3.31
C LEU A 106 10.69 -12.09 -4.00
N LYS A 107 10.66 -13.22 -3.27
CA LYS A 107 10.09 -14.46 -3.79
C LYS A 107 8.61 -14.35 -4.18
N ARG A 108 7.84 -13.52 -3.47
CA ARG A 108 6.42 -13.30 -3.81
C ARG A 108 6.26 -12.44 -5.06
N GLU A 109 7.18 -11.50 -5.29
CA GLU A 109 7.20 -10.68 -6.50
C GLU A 109 7.64 -11.48 -7.71
N GLU A 110 8.68 -12.31 -7.56
CA GLU A 110 9.12 -13.26 -8.59
C GLU A 110 7.97 -14.17 -9.04
N LEU A 111 7.27 -14.82 -8.11
CA LEU A 111 6.10 -15.65 -8.42
C LEU A 111 4.93 -14.87 -9.05
N ARG A 112 4.82 -13.56 -8.81
CA ARG A 112 3.80 -12.72 -9.49
C ARG A 112 4.23 -12.45 -10.92
N HIS A 113 5.48 -12.08 -11.10
CA HIS A 113 6.07 -11.81 -12.39
C HIS A 113 5.95 -13.01 -13.31
N GLU A 114 6.33 -14.21 -12.85
CA GLU A 114 6.19 -15.46 -13.60
C GLU A 114 4.75 -15.69 -14.09
N ARG A 115 3.76 -15.51 -13.20
CA ARG A 115 2.34 -15.67 -13.57
C ARG A 115 1.87 -14.63 -14.58
N ASP A 116 2.35 -13.39 -14.46
CA ASP A 116 1.96 -12.33 -15.37
C ASP A 116 2.64 -12.47 -16.74
N GLU A 117 3.89 -12.96 -16.79
CA GLU A 117 4.54 -13.39 -18.03
C GLU A 117 3.80 -14.55 -18.69
N GLU A 118 3.42 -15.57 -17.93
CA GLU A 118 2.67 -16.72 -18.45
C GLU A 118 1.34 -16.26 -19.08
N ARG A 119 0.61 -15.38 -18.39
CA ARG A 119 -0.62 -14.77 -18.91
C ARG A 119 -0.38 -13.97 -20.19
N ARG A 120 0.72 -13.21 -20.27
CA ARG A 120 1.09 -12.44 -21.46
C ARG A 120 1.38 -13.37 -22.64
N ARG A 121 2.24 -14.37 -22.44
CA ARG A 121 2.58 -15.37 -23.46
C ARG A 121 1.35 -16.15 -23.94
N ARG A 122 0.40 -16.42 -23.06
CA ARG A 122 -0.87 -17.08 -23.42
C ARG A 122 -1.72 -16.20 -24.36
N ARG A 123 -1.85 -14.90 -24.08
CA ARG A 123 -2.58 -13.97 -24.95
C ARG A 123 -1.92 -13.85 -26.32
N GLU A 124 -0.60 -13.72 -26.36
CA GLU A 124 0.18 -13.67 -27.61
C GLU A 124 -0.01 -14.92 -28.48
N ARG A 125 -0.22 -16.09 -27.87
CA ARG A 125 -0.51 -17.35 -28.58
C ARG A 125 -1.97 -17.47 -29.05
N GLU A 126 -2.91 -16.86 -28.34
CA GLU A 126 -4.34 -16.88 -28.69
C GLU A 126 -4.69 -15.81 -29.75
N GLU A 127 -3.83 -14.80 -29.93
CA GLU A 127 -3.96 -13.73 -30.94
C GLU A 127 -3.29 -14.06 -32.30
N LEU A 128 -2.66 -15.23 -32.43
CA LEU A 128 -2.06 -15.79 -33.67
C LEU A 128 -2.95 -16.91 -34.25
#